data_AF-A0A6P0DPW9-F1
#
_entry.id   AF-A0A6P0DPW9-F1
#
_cell.length_a   1.000
_cell.length_b   1.000
_cell.length_c   1.000
_cell.angle_alpha   90.00
_cell.angle_beta   90.00
_cell.angle_gamma   90.00
#
_symmetry.space_group_name_H-M   'P 1'
#
loop_
_entity.id
_entity.type
_entity.pdbx_description
1 polymer ?
#
loop_
_entity_poly.entity_id
_entity_poly.type
_entity_poly.pdbx_seq_one_letter_code
_entity_poly.pdbx_strand_id
1 'polypeptide(L)'
;MTTLVERYGPFVAALFATLLIYYFKTDLVSAAAEKKVDFANLYSSVFNWSSIQTGFVFGIFGYVAGKSGGFIEAIKNTPEMSLFLTYTKRAIYLGFALTFFCIFLTVMSFNIGVGAPWKFHIFAAFSFLSLWGFLAFLRVAYIFGDILRVKDKTRVPG
;
A
#
# COMPACT_ATOMS: atom_id res chain seq x y z
N MET A 1 -3.44 15.67 -14.37
CA MET A 1 -4.28 14.47 -14.18
C MET A 1 -5.39 14.86 -13.21
N THR A 2 -6.66 14.57 -13.51
CA THR A 2 -7.79 14.98 -12.66
C THR A 2 -7.65 14.39 -11.25
N THR A 3 -7.73 15.24 -10.22
CA THR A 3 -7.56 14.91 -8.78
C THR A 3 -8.33 13.67 -8.32
N LEU A 4 -9.43 13.33 -8.99
CA LEU A 4 -10.22 12.12 -8.75
C LEU A 4 -9.48 10.82 -9.05
N VAL A 5 -8.74 10.75 -10.17
CA VAL A 5 -7.99 9.55 -10.57
C VAL A 5 -6.88 9.26 -9.56
N GLU A 6 -6.20 10.29 -9.09
CA GLU A 6 -5.15 10.15 -8.08
C GLU A 6 -5.70 9.78 -6.70
N ARG A 7 -6.88 10.31 -6.35
CA ARG A 7 -7.54 10.06 -5.07
C ARG A 7 -8.09 8.64 -4.97
N TYR A 8 -8.77 8.16 -6.01
CA TYR A 8 -9.49 6.88 -6.01
C TYR A 8 -8.80 5.78 -6.81
N GLY A 9 -7.85 6.10 -7.68
CA GLY A 9 -7.15 5.14 -8.55
C GLY A 9 -6.61 3.92 -7.81
N PRO A 10 -5.87 4.07 -6.69
CA PRO A 10 -5.38 2.92 -5.92
C PRO A 10 -6.49 1.97 -5.45
N PHE A 11 -7.62 2.53 -5.01
CA PHE A 11 -8.75 1.74 -4.51
C PHE A 11 -9.50 1.06 -5.66
N VAL A 12 -9.80 1.79 -6.74
CA VAL A 12 -10.53 1.27 -7.90
C VAL A 12 -9.73 0.18 -8.60
N ALA A 13 -8.42 0.35 -8.74
CA ALA A 13 -7.55 -0.67 -9.31
C ALA A 13 -7.48 -1.93 -8.43
N ALA A 14 -7.37 -1.78 -7.10
CA ALA A 14 -7.44 -2.91 -6.19
C ALA A 14 -8.80 -3.62 -6.27
N LEU A 15 -9.90 -2.87 -6.32
CA LEU A 15 -11.25 -3.42 -6.44
C LEU A 15 -11.41 -4.21 -7.75
N PHE A 16 -10.98 -3.64 -8.87
CA PHE A 16 -11.02 -4.30 -10.17
C PHE A 16 -10.19 -5.59 -10.17
N ALA A 17 -8.97 -5.57 -9.63
CA ALA A 17 -8.16 -6.77 -9.49
C ALA A 17 -8.82 -7.84 -8.61
N THR A 18 -9.49 -7.43 -7.52
CA THR A 18 -10.25 -8.36 -6.67
C THR A 18 -11.45 -8.96 -7.41
N LEU A 19 -12.16 -8.18 -8.23
CA LEU A 19 -13.23 -8.70 -9.08
C LEU A 19 -12.71 -9.75 -10.07
N LEU A 20 -11.52 -9.52 -10.65
CA LEU A 20 -10.85 -10.53 -11.50
C LEU A 20 -10.50 -11.80 -10.71
N ILE A 21 -10.01 -11.67 -9.47
CA ILE A 21 -9.76 -12.83 -8.60
C ILE A 21 -11.04 -13.62 -8.37
N TYR A 22 -12.16 -12.95 -8.10
CA TYR A 22 -13.47 -13.62 -7.97
C TYR A 22 -13.93 -14.29 -9.25
N TYR A 23 -13.70 -13.65 -10.40
CA TYR A 23 -14.03 -14.22 -11.71
C TYR A 23 -13.26 -15.54 -11.94
N PHE A 24 -11.96 -15.57 -11.63
CA PHE A 24 -11.11 -16.76 -11.74
C PHE A 24 -11.11 -17.67 -10.49
N LYS A 25 -12.13 -17.56 -9.63
CA LYS A 25 -12.19 -18.30 -8.36
C LYS A 25 -11.98 -19.81 -8.53
N THR A 26 -12.71 -20.42 -9.46
CA THR A 26 -12.71 -21.88 -9.64
C THR A 26 -11.34 -22.38 -10.10
N ASP A 27 -10.71 -21.66 -11.02
CA ASP A 27 -9.39 -22.01 -11.54
C ASP A 27 -8.32 -21.84 -10.45
N LEU A 28 -8.41 -20.75 -9.67
CA LEU A 28 -7.47 -20.46 -8.59
C LEU A 28 -7.56 -21.50 -7.46
N VAL A 29 -8.77 -21.91 -7.09
CA VAL A 29 -9.00 -22.95 -6.07
C VAL A 29 -8.51 -24.32 -6.58
N SER A 30 -8.75 -24.65 -7.84
CA SER A 30 -8.26 -25.89 -8.46
C SER A 30 -6.74 -25.90 -8.51
N ALA A 31 -6.11 -24.82 -8.97
CA ALA A 31 -4.65 -24.68 -8.98
C ALA A 31 -4.03 -24.76 -7.57
N ALA A 32 -4.72 -24.19 -6.56
CA ALA A 32 -4.33 -24.30 -5.15
C ALA A 32 -4.41 -25.74 -4.63
N ALA A 33 -5.46 -26.48 -4.99
CA ALA A 33 -5.63 -27.89 -4.62
C ALA A 33 -4.55 -28.79 -5.26
N GLU A 34 -4.16 -28.46 -6.49
CA GLU A 34 -3.04 -29.10 -7.21
C GLU A 34 -1.65 -28.66 -6.71
N LYS A 35 -1.57 -27.84 -5.66
CA LYS A 35 -0.32 -27.30 -5.09
C LYS A 35 0.53 -26.52 -6.10
N LYS A 36 -0.09 -25.95 -7.14
CA LYS A 36 0.57 -25.06 -8.11
C LYS A 36 0.78 -23.65 -7.56
N VAL A 37 0.13 -23.31 -6.45
CA VAL A 37 0.22 -22.00 -5.80
C VAL A 37 0.94 -22.14 -4.46
N ASP A 38 2.07 -21.45 -4.33
CA ASP A 38 2.82 -21.38 -3.08
C ASP A 38 2.35 -20.19 -2.23
N PHE A 39 1.39 -20.45 -1.35
CA PHE A 39 0.83 -19.44 -0.44
C PHE A 39 1.84 -18.96 0.60
N ALA A 40 2.76 -19.81 1.06
CA ALA A 40 3.75 -19.43 2.07
C ALA A 40 4.70 -18.38 1.50
N ASN A 41 5.22 -18.61 0.30
CA ASN A 41 6.05 -17.64 -0.39
C ASN A 41 5.28 -16.36 -0.76
N LEU A 42 4.00 -16.48 -1.15
CA LEU A 42 3.16 -15.31 -1.42
C LEU A 42 3.01 -14.42 -0.17
N TYR A 43 2.60 -14.99 0.96
CA TYR A 43 2.39 -14.22 2.20
C TYR A 43 3.70 -13.66 2.75
N SER A 44 4.81 -14.43 2.68
CA SER A 44 6.13 -13.95 3.07
C SER A 44 6.59 -12.78 2.20
N SER A 45 6.39 -12.86 0.89
CA SER A 45 6.75 -11.78 -0.04
C SER A 45 5.98 -10.50 0.26
N VAL A 46 4.66 -10.62 0.47
CA VAL A 46 3.81 -9.46 0.80
C VAL A 46 4.16 -8.88 2.17
N PHE A 47 4.46 -9.72 3.17
CA PHE A 47 4.91 -9.29 4.50
C PHE A 47 6.23 -8.50 4.45
N ASN A 48 7.24 -9.03 3.74
CA ASN A 48 8.54 -8.38 3.61
C ASN A 48 8.37 -7.02 2.94
N TRP A 49 7.56 -6.99 1.88
CA TRP A 49 7.28 -5.78 1.15
C TRP A 49 6.49 -4.75 1.98
N SER A 50 5.42 -5.14 2.68
CA SER A 50 4.64 -4.23 3.53
C SER A 50 5.46 -3.63 4.66
N SER A 51 6.42 -4.40 5.20
CA SER A 51 7.34 -3.94 6.23
C SER A 51 8.29 -2.85 5.71
N ILE A 52 8.89 -3.06 4.53
CA ILE A 52 9.75 -2.07 3.86
C ILE A 52 8.96 -0.78 3.56
N GLN A 53 7.77 -0.93 2.98
CA GLN A 53 6.91 0.21 2.65
C GLN A 53 6.53 1.04 3.89
N THR A 54 6.16 0.36 4.97
CA THR A 54 5.77 1.03 6.21
C THR A 54 6.93 1.84 6.78
N GLY A 55 8.14 1.27 6.83
CA GLY A 55 9.34 1.97 7.29
C GLY A 55 9.68 3.18 6.41
N PHE A 56 9.62 3.02 5.09
CA PHE A 56 9.89 4.11 4.15
C PHE A 56 8.90 5.27 4.29
N VAL A 57 7.60 4.98 4.32
CA VAL A 57 6.55 6.00 4.43
C VAL A 57 6.56 6.68 5.81
N PHE A 58 6.91 5.94 6.86
CA PHE A 58 7.15 6.52 8.18
C PHE A 58 8.34 7.48 8.16
N GLY A 59 9.42 7.13 7.45
CA GLY A 59 10.56 8.03 7.21
C GLY A 59 10.17 9.32 6.49
N ILE A 60 9.34 9.23 5.44
CA ILE A 60 8.77 10.40 4.75
C ILE A 60 7.96 11.26 5.72
N PHE A 61 7.08 10.64 6.51
CA PHE A 61 6.26 11.33 7.48
C PHE A 61 7.12 12.09 8.51
N GLY A 62 8.14 11.43 9.05
CA GLY A 62 9.09 12.04 9.99
C GLY A 62 9.91 13.16 9.36
N TYR A 63 10.37 12.99 8.12
CA TYR A 63 11.09 14.03 7.37
C TYR A 63 10.24 15.29 7.19
N VAL A 64 8.99 15.13 6.73
CA VAL A 64 8.09 16.27 6.51
C VAL A 64 7.72 16.94 7.83
N ALA A 65 7.50 16.17 8.90
CA ALA A 65 7.17 16.72 10.22
C ALA A 65 8.36 17.42 10.89
N GLY A 66 9.59 16.95 10.65
CA GLY A 66 10.81 17.44 11.31
C GLY A 66 11.59 18.51 10.54
N LYS A 67 11.35 18.68 9.23
CA LYS A 67 12.09 19.68 8.43
C LYS A 67 11.65 21.10 8.81
N SER A 68 12.55 21.84 9.46
CA SER A 68 12.42 23.27 9.72
C SER A 68 13.11 24.09 8.63
N GLY A 69 12.36 25.00 8.01
CA GLY A 69 12.84 25.85 6.91
C GLY A 69 12.75 25.24 5.51
N GLY A 70 13.03 26.08 4.50
CA GLY A 70 12.96 25.71 3.08
C GLY A 70 11.54 25.55 2.54
N PHE A 71 11.43 24.93 1.37
CA PHE A 71 10.18 24.73 0.64
C PHE A 71 9.16 23.94 1.45
N ILE A 72 9.59 22.83 2.09
CA ILE A 72 8.71 21.95 2.88
C ILE A 72 8.03 22.72 4.02
N GLU A 73 8.77 23.53 4.77
CA GLU A 73 8.21 24.37 5.84
C GLU A 73 7.22 25.39 5.28
N ALA A 74 7.51 25.99 4.11
CA ALA A 74 6.63 26.96 3.48
C ALA A 74 5.30 26.34 3.02
N ILE A 75 5.30 25.09 2.59
CA ILE A 75 4.08 24.39 2.14
C ILE A 75 3.42 23.55 3.23
N LYS A 76 4.00 23.42 4.43
CA LYS A 76 3.52 22.44 5.42
C LYS A 76 2.08 22.65 5.90
N ASN A 77 1.65 23.91 5.92
CA ASN A 77 0.32 24.32 6.38
C ASN A 77 -0.69 24.46 5.24
N THR A 78 -0.33 24.05 4.02
CA THR A 78 -1.23 24.11 2.87
C THR A 78 -2.23 22.93 2.88
N PRO A 79 -3.44 23.10 2.32
CA PRO A 79 -4.41 22.01 2.16
C PRO A 79 -3.84 20.81 1.39
N GLU A 80 -2.98 21.06 0.39
CA GLU A 80 -2.34 20.05 -0.43
C GLU A 80 -1.37 19.19 0.38
N MET A 81 -0.55 19.81 1.24
CA MET A 81 0.33 19.05 2.14
C MET A 81 -0.48 18.25 3.17
N SER A 82 -1.56 18.80 3.70
CA SER A 82 -2.45 18.07 4.60
C SER A 82 -3.08 16.84 3.93
N LEU A 83 -3.46 16.97 2.66
CA LEU A 83 -3.95 15.86 1.84
C LEU A 83 -2.86 14.79 1.62
N PHE A 84 -1.64 15.21 1.27
CA PHE A 84 -0.49 14.32 1.14
C PHE A 84 -0.21 13.56 2.44
N LEU A 85 -0.15 14.25 3.58
CA LEU A 85 0.03 13.63 4.90
C LEU A 85 -1.08 12.63 5.22
N THR A 86 -2.31 12.89 4.79
CA THR A 86 -3.42 11.94 4.93
C THR A 86 -3.19 10.68 4.09
N TYR A 87 -2.69 10.81 2.86
CA TYR A 87 -2.31 9.66 2.04
C TYR A 87 -1.16 8.86 2.66
N THR A 88 -0.15 9.55 3.19
CA THR A 88 0.99 8.97 3.90
C THR A 88 0.53 8.15 5.11
N LYS A 89 -0.31 8.73 5.98
CA LYS A 89 -0.88 8.01 7.14
C LYS A 89 -1.69 6.79 6.73
N ARG A 90 -2.52 6.90 5.69
CA ARG A 90 -3.29 5.75 5.17
C ARG A 90 -2.39 4.63 4.66
N ALA A 91 -1.32 4.96 3.94
CA ALA A 91 -0.36 3.96 3.48
C ALA A 91 0.36 3.26 4.64
N ILE A 92 0.72 4.01 5.71
CA ILE A 92 1.29 3.43 6.94
C ILE A 92 0.30 2.44 7.59
N TYR A 93 -0.95 2.86 7.80
CA TYR A 93 -1.95 1.98 8.41
C TYR A 93 -2.26 0.74 7.56
N LEU A 94 -2.32 0.89 6.24
CA LEU A 94 -2.51 -0.25 5.33
C LEU A 94 -1.33 -1.21 5.39
N GLY A 95 -0.09 -0.70 5.34
CA GLY A 95 1.12 -1.51 5.46
C GLY A 95 1.17 -2.28 6.78
N PHE A 96 0.88 -1.60 7.90
CA PHE A 96 0.82 -2.22 9.22
C PHE A 96 -0.27 -3.29 9.30
N ALA A 97 -1.51 -2.98 8.90
CA ALA A 97 -2.61 -3.95 8.90
C ALA A 97 -2.29 -5.19 8.05
N LEU A 98 -1.67 -4.98 6.88
CA LEU A 98 -1.26 -6.06 5.99
C LEU A 98 -0.17 -6.93 6.61
N THR A 99 0.79 -6.34 7.34
CA THR A 99 1.83 -7.09 8.08
C THR A 99 1.20 -8.03 9.10
N PHE A 100 0.27 -7.57 9.95
CA PHE A 100 -0.43 -8.45 10.90
C PHE A 100 -1.25 -9.53 10.20
N PHE A 101 -1.91 -9.16 9.10
CA PHE A 101 -2.70 -10.12 8.34
C PHE A 101 -1.82 -11.21 7.72
N CYS A 102 -0.64 -10.86 7.18
CA CYS A 102 0.31 -11.83 6.64
C CYS A 102 0.87 -12.76 7.73
N ILE A 103 1.17 -12.23 8.94
CA ILE A 103 1.59 -13.06 10.07
C ILE A 103 0.51 -14.11 10.36
N PHE A 104 -0.75 -13.69 10.49
CA PHE A 104 -1.86 -14.59 10.74
C PHE A 104 -2.00 -15.66 9.65
N LEU A 105 -1.98 -15.26 8.38
CA LEU A 105 -2.11 -16.20 7.25
C LEU A 105 -0.94 -17.19 7.16
N THR A 106 0.27 -16.74 7.49
CA THR A 106 1.48 -17.57 7.48
C THR A 106 1.45 -18.59 8.62
N VAL A 107 1.17 -18.15 9.85
CA VAL A 107 1.12 -19.02 11.04
C VAL A 107 0.03 -20.10 10.89
N MET A 108 -1.12 -19.73 10.33
CA MET A 108 -2.23 -20.66 10.09
C MET A 108 -2.01 -21.57 8.88
N SER A 109 -0.90 -21.44 8.15
CA SER A 109 -0.64 -22.15 6.87
C SER A 109 -1.84 -22.05 5.92
N PHE A 110 -2.37 -20.83 5.77
CA PHE A 110 -3.66 -20.61 5.15
C PHE A 110 -3.66 -20.94 3.65
N ASN A 111 -4.46 -21.94 3.25
CA ASN A 111 -4.60 -22.40 1.88
C ASN A 111 -6.08 -22.45 1.46
N ILE A 112 -6.39 -21.87 0.30
CA ILE A 112 -7.76 -21.81 -0.27
C ILE A 112 -8.20 -23.11 -0.96
N GLY A 113 -7.27 -23.98 -1.33
CA GLY A 113 -7.53 -25.25 -2.03
C GLY A 113 -8.02 -26.37 -1.10
N VAL A 114 -7.98 -26.16 0.22
CA VAL A 114 -8.38 -27.17 1.21
C VAL A 114 -9.35 -26.57 2.23
N GLY A 115 -10.49 -27.22 2.42
CA GLY A 115 -11.45 -26.89 3.47
C GLY A 115 -12.59 -25.98 3.01
N ALA A 116 -13.03 -25.10 3.90
CA ALA A 116 -14.30 -24.39 3.74
C ALA A 116 -14.24 -23.25 2.69
N PRO A 117 -15.34 -22.99 1.95
CA PRO A 117 -15.41 -21.96 0.91
C PRO A 117 -15.11 -20.53 1.38
N TRP A 118 -15.31 -20.24 2.67
CA TRP A 118 -15.04 -18.91 3.23
C TRP A 118 -13.57 -18.52 3.14
N LYS A 119 -12.66 -19.50 3.05
CA LYS A 119 -11.23 -19.22 2.95
C LYS A 119 -10.88 -18.37 1.72
N PHE A 120 -11.61 -18.58 0.63
CA PHE A 120 -11.43 -17.79 -0.59
C PHE A 120 -11.77 -16.30 -0.37
N HIS A 121 -12.82 -16.01 0.41
CA HIS A 121 -13.21 -14.62 0.68
C HIS A 121 -12.15 -13.88 1.49
N ILE A 122 -11.50 -14.57 2.45
CA ILE A 122 -10.36 -14.02 3.18
C ILE A 122 -9.17 -13.78 2.25
N PHE A 123 -8.85 -14.74 1.39
CA PHE A 123 -7.78 -14.57 0.40
C PHE A 123 -8.06 -13.38 -0.53
N ALA A 124 -9.29 -13.23 -1.03
CA ALA A 124 -9.67 -12.10 -1.87
C ALA A 124 -9.56 -10.75 -1.12
N ALA A 125 -9.96 -10.70 0.15
CA ALA A 125 -9.79 -9.52 0.99
C ALA A 125 -8.29 -9.21 1.24
N PHE A 126 -7.48 -10.25 1.45
CA PHE A 126 -6.02 -10.12 1.54
C PHE A 126 -5.42 -9.55 0.25
N SER A 127 -5.79 -10.08 -0.92
CA SER A 127 -5.32 -9.57 -2.21
C SER A 127 -5.75 -8.13 -2.46
N PHE A 128 -7.00 -7.79 -2.10
CA PHE A 128 -7.49 -6.41 -2.16
C PHE A 128 -6.62 -5.47 -1.32
N LEU A 129 -6.42 -5.78 -0.05
CA LEU A 129 -5.62 -4.97 0.87
C LEU A 129 -4.16 -4.87 0.42
N SER A 130 -3.60 -5.97 -0.10
CA SER A 130 -2.23 -6.02 -0.63
C SER A 130 -2.05 -5.04 -1.79
N LEU A 131 -2.93 -5.09 -2.79
CA LEU A 131 -2.85 -4.21 -3.96
C LEU A 131 -3.18 -2.77 -3.60
N TRP A 132 -4.18 -2.55 -2.74
CA TRP A 132 -4.53 -1.20 -2.32
C TRP A 132 -3.39 -0.55 -1.53
N GLY A 133 -2.78 -1.29 -0.59
CA GLY A 133 -1.59 -0.85 0.14
C GLY A 133 -0.42 -0.55 -0.80
N PHE A 134 -0.14 -1.45 -1.75
CA PHE A 134 0.91 -1.27 -2.75
C PHE A 134 0.74 0.03 -3.55
N LEU A 135 -0.44 0.24 -4.12
CA LEU A 135 -0.73 1.41 -4.94
C LEU A 135 -0.81 2.70 -4.11
N ALA A 136 -1.30 2.63 -2.87
CA ALA A 136 -1.29 3.76 -1.95
C ALA A 136 0.14 4.22 -1.63
N PHE A 137 1.05 3.26 -1.42
CA PHE A 137 2.48 3.54 -1.28
C PHE A 137 3.06 4.19 -2.54
N LEU A 138 2.81 3.63 -3.73
CA LEU A 138 3.34 4.19 -4.98
C LEU A 138 2.90 5.64 -5.18
N ARG A 139 1.64 5.96 -4.85
CA ARG A 139 1.16 7.34 -4.87
C ARG A 139 1.95 8.25 -3.93
N VAL A 140 2.20 7.81 -2.69
CA VAL A 140 2.98 8.61 -1.73
C VAL A 140 4.41 8.80 -2.22
N ALA A 141 5.07 7.74 -2.70
CA ALA A 141 6.42 7.81 -3.24
C ALA A 141 6.52 8.74 -4.46
N TYR A 142 5.53 8.68 -5.36
CA TYR A 142 5.45 9.55 -6.53
C TYR A 142 5.32 11.03 -6.14
N ILE A 143 4.33 11.37 -5.31
CA ILE A 143 4.10 12.76 -4.87
C ILE A 143 5.31 13.27 -4.09
N PHE A 144 5.89 12.45 -3.21
CA PHE A 144 7.08 12.84 -2.45
C PHE A 144 8.28 13.11 -3.35
N GLY A 145 8.48 12.27 -4.38
CA GLY A 145 9.52 12.48 -5.39
C GLY A 145 9.34 13.81 -6.13
N ASP A 146 8.10 14.16 -6.48
CA ASP A 146 7.79 15.45 -7.12
C ASP A 146 8.01 16.65 -6.17
N ILE A 147 7.67 16.52 -4.89
CA ILE A 147 7.95 17.54 -3.87
C ILE A 147 9.47 17.79 -3.74
N LEU A 148 10.27 16.72 -3.70
CA LEU A 148 11.73 16.82 -3.55
C LEU A 148 12.46 17.40 -4.76
N ARG A 149 11.84 17.39 -5.96
CA ARG A 149 12.42 18.00 -7.16
C ARG A 149 12.48 19.52 -7.07
N VAL A 150 11.67 20.14 -6.23
CA VAL A 150 11.68 21.59 -6.03
C VAL A 150 12.94 21.96 -5.25
N LYS A 151 13.89 22.63 -5.94
CA LYS A 151 15.10 23.15 -5.30
C LYS A 151 14.73 24.19 -4.24
N ASP A 152 15.23 24.01 -3.03
CA ASP A 152 15.19 25.05 -2.00
C ASP A 152 15.88 26.31 -2.56
N LYS A 153 15.19 27.45 -2.57
CA LYS A 153 15.81 28.72 -2.99
C LYS A 153 16.89 29.08 -1.97
N THR A 154 18.16 28.88 -2.34
CA THR A 154 19.31 29.44 -1.64
C THR A 154 19.37 30.95 -1.90
N ARG A 155 18.72 31.76 -1.06
CA ARG A 155 19.09 33.17 -0.84
C ARG A 155 18.30 33.78 0.32
N VAL A 156 18.98 34.04 1.42
CA VAL A 156 18.80 35.28 2.18
C VAL A 156 19.89 36.22 1.64
N PRO A 157 19.58 37.20 0.78
CA PRO A 157 20.42 38.38 0.66
C PRO A 157 20.35 39.12 2.00
N GLY A 158 21.51 39.50 2.53
CA GLY A 158 21.66 40.11 3.85
C GLY A 158 20.99 41.47 4.03
#